data_AF-A0A150SV31-F1
#
_entry.id   AF-A0A150SV31-F1
#
_cell.length_a   1.000
_cell.length_b   1.000
_cell.length_c   1.000
_cell.angle_alpha   90.00
_cell.angle_beta   90.00
_cell.angle_gamma   90.00
#
_symmetry.space_group_name_H-M   'P 1'
#
loop_
_entity.id
_entity.type
_entity.pdbx_description
1 polymer ?
#
loop_
_entity_poly.entity_id
_entity_poly.type
_entity_poly.pdbx_seq_one_letter_code
_entity_poly.pdbx_strand_id
1 'polypeptide(L)'
;MQTKQDGSQRATSRSHGKDFVEAARKSATRTGDRDAFIPDPGDGPPRVVDEFAEQIAEQYLASATSGKGDMTEDYEDAVDPEEIGGPFIITTAEQEIGYSRDSMNPDDAEVEPFPLVNRSPLGG
;
A
#
# COMPACT_ATOMS: atom_id res chain seq x y z
N MET A 1 3.42 37.37 59.45
CA MET A 1 4.56 36.94 58.61
C MET A 1 4.39 35.45 58.36
N GLN A 2 4.00 35.05 57.15
CA GLN A 2 3.72 33.65 56.77
C GLN A 2 4.67 33.29 55.62
N THR A 3 5.51 32.28 55.81
CA THR A 3 6.46 31.79 54.82
C THR A 3 5.77 30.76 53.92
N LYS A 4 5.66 31.07 52.63
CA LYS A 4 5.20 30.10 51.61
C LYS A 4 6.37 29.17 51.28
N GLN A 5 6.18 27.88 51.48
CA GLN A 5 7.14 26.84 51.08
C GLN A 5 7.07 26.65 49.56
N ASP A 6 8.24 26.73 48.92
CA ASP A 6 8.44 26.50 47.48
C ASP A 6 8.56 24.98 47.22
N GLY A 7 7.58 24.43 46.51
CA GLY A 7 7.46 23.00 46.21
C GLY A 7 8.28 22.60 44.99
N SER A 8 9.61 22.61 45.11
CA SER A 8 10.50 22.04 44.07
C SER A 8 10.70 20.55 44.31
N GLN A 9 9.74 19.73 43.84
CA GLN A 9 9.94 18.28 43.68
C GLN A 9 10.19 18.03 42.19
N ARG A 10 11.43 18.28 41.77
CA ARG A 10 11.94 17.95 40.43
C ARG A 10 12.06 16.42 40.37
N ALA A 11 11.09 15.77 39.73
CA ALA A 11 11.11 14.34 39.46
C ALA A 11 12.40 13.99 38.71
N THR A 12 13.34 13.36 39.40
CA THR A 12 14.56 12.83 38.79
C THR A 12 14.16 11.60 37.98
N SER A 13 14.36 11.68 36.67
CA SER A 13 14.15 10.60 35.71
C SER A 13 15.08 9.44 36.03
N ARG A 14 14.63 8.55 36.92
CA ARG A 14 15.30 7.29 37.22
C ARG A 14 15.34 6.46 35.93
N SER A 15 16.51 5.93 35.59
CA SER A 15 16.91 5.36 34.31
C SER A 15 16.26 4.02 33.94
N HIS A 16 14.93 3.95 33.93
CA HIS A 16 14.16 2.75 33.60
C HIS A 16 14.44 2.20 32.19
N GLY A 17 15.02 3.02 31.29
CA GLY A 17 15.39 2.58 29.95
C GLY A 17 16.50 1.52 29.95
N LYS A 18 17.47 1.60 30.86
CA LYS A 18 18.59 0.63 30.90
C LYS A 18 18.13 -0.73 31.42
N ASP A 19 17.34 -0.71 32.49
CA ASP A 19 16.79 -1.92 33.11
C ASP A 19 15.82 -2.63 32.16
N PHE A 20 15.03 -1.86 31.38
CA PHE A 20 14.14 -2.40 30.35
C PHE A 20 14.93 -3.07 29.21
N VAL A 21 16.01 -2.45 28.73
CA VAL A 21 16.86 -3.01 27.67
C VAL A 21 17.57 -4.28 28.15
N GLU A 22 18.04 -4.31 29.39
CA GLU A 22 18.68 -5.49 29.98
C GLU A 22 17.70 -6.64 30.18
N ALA A 23 16.49 -6.36 30.69
CA ALA A 23 15.43 -7.34 30.82
C ALA A 23 14.98 -7.91 29.47
N ALA A 24 14.84 -7.06 28.45
CA ALA A 24 14.53 -7.47 27.08
C ALA A 24 15.64 -8.34 26.47
N ARG A 25 16.91 -8.03 26.75
CA ARG A 25 18.05 -8.85 26.30
C ARG A 25 18.07 -10.23 26.95
N LYS A 26 17.71 -10.30 28.24
CA LYS A 26 17.66 -11.56 29.01
C LYS A 26 16.49 -12.45 28.59
N SER A 27 15.34 -11.87 28.25
CA SER A 27 14.15 -12.60 27.78
C SER A 27 14.23 -13.02 26.30
N ALA A 28 15.14 -12.42 25.52
CA ALA A 28 15.37 -12.77 24.12
C ALA A 28 16.17 -14.08 23.92
N THR A 29 16.26 -14.95 24.92
CA THR A 29 16.76 -16.33 24.74
C THR A 29 15.70 -17.14 23.99
N ARG A 30 15.66 -16.95 22.67
CA ARG A 30 14.75 -17.65 21.76
C ARG A 30 15.30 -19.05 21.45
N THR A 31 14.45 -20.06 21.63
CA THR A 31 14.75 -21.48 21.39
C THR A 31 14.67 -21.76 19.88
N GLY A 32 15.80 -21.72 19.17
CA GLY A 32 15.86 -22.02 17.74
C GLY A 32 17.26 -21.84 17.15
N ASP A 33 17.49 -22.42 15.98
CA ASP A 33 18.70 -22.18 15.17
C ASP A 33 18.71 -20.69 14.79
N ARG A 34 19.73 -19.95 15.21
CA ARG A 34 19.72 -18.47 15.21
C ARG A 34 19.94 -17.88 13.80
N ASP A 35 19.80 -18.70 12.76
CA ASP A 35 20.17 -18.42 11.37
C ASP A 35 18.96 -18.21 10.45
N ALA A 36 17.83 -17.72 10.97
CA ALA A 36 16.69 -17.38 10.13
C ALA A 36 17.02 -16.12 9.31
N PHE A 37 17.24 -16.30 8.00
CA PHE A 37 17.54 -15.27 6.98
C PHE A 37 18.93 -14.61 7.09
N ILE A 38 19.39 -14.29 8.30
CA ILE A 38 20.68 -13.69 8.57
C ILE A 38 21.41 -14.55 9.60
N PRO A 39 22.62 -15.06 9.32
CA PRO A 39 23.39 -15.85 10.28
C PRO A 39 23.62 -15.07 11.57
N ASP A 40 23.46 -15.74 12.70
CA ASP A 40 23.72 -15.13 13.99
C ASP A 40 25.22 -14.93 14.20
N PRO A 41 25.70 -13.69 14.43
CA PRO A 41 27.12 -13.42 14.61
C PRO A 41 27.67 -13.97 15.95
N GLY A 42 26.85 -14.65 16.76
CA GLY A 42 27.17 -15.14 18.09
C GLY A 42 27.16 -14.03 19.14
N ASP A 43 27.95 -12.97 18.90
CA ASP A 43 28.08 -11.78 19.75
C ASP A 43 27.74 -10.49 19.00
N GLY A 44 26.87 -9.68 19.61
CA GLY A 44 26.43 -8.40 19.04
C GLY A 44 25.31 -8.51 18.00
N PRO A 45 24.79 -7.37 17.51
CA PRO A 45 23.74 -7.37 16.50
C PRO A 45 24.30 -7.82 15.14
N PRO A 46 23.55 -8.62 14.35
CA PRO A 46 23.92 -8.95 12.98
C PRO A 46 24.09 -7.67 12.18
N ARG A 47 25.21 -7.57 11.46
CA ARG A 47 25.49 -6.49 10.53
C ARG A 47 25.40 -7.05 9.12
N VAL A 48 24.31 -6.75 8.44
CA VAL A 48 24.13 -7.07 7.03
C VAL A 48 24.20 -5.76 6.26
N VAL A 49 25.10 -5.72 5.27
CA VAL A 49 25.12 -4.67 4.27
C VAL A 49 24.10 -5.10 3.23
N ASP A 50 22.95 -4.43 3.23
CA ASP A 50 21.87 -4.66 2.27
C ASP A 50 21.83 -3.47 1.30
N GLU A 51 22.55 -3.62 0.19
CA GLU A 51 22.63 -2.61 -0.88
C GLU A 51 21.24 -2.28 -1.44
N PHE A 52 20.31 -3.23 -1.42
CA PHE A 52 18.94 -3.01 -1.88
C PHE A 52 18.14 -2.18 -0.86
N ALA A 53 18.30 -2.45 0.43
CA ALA A 53 17.71 -1.60 1.47
C ALA A 53 18.27 -0.17 1.44
N GLU A 54 19.57 0.00 1.18
CA GLU A 54 20.19 1.31 0.98
C GLU A 54 19.57 2.04 -0.21
N GLN A 55 19.43 1.37 -1.36
CA GLN A 55 18.79 1.93 -2.55
C GLN A 55 17.35 2.40 -2.28
N ILE A 56 16.55 1.60 -1.56
CA ILE A 56 15.17 1.97 -1.19
C ILE A 56 15.16 3.19 -0.27
N ALA A 57 16.05 3.23 0.72
CA ALA A 57 16.13 4.34 1.66
C ALA A 57 16.52 5.65 0.97
N GLU A 58 17.49 5.61 0.06
CA GLU A 58 17.90 6.76 -0.76
C GLU A 58 16.76 7.24 -1.66
N GLN A 59 16.07 6.33 -2.34
CA GLN A 59 14.95 6.67 -3.22
C GLN A 59 13.80 7.32 -2.45
N TYR A 60 13.45 6.78 -1.27
CA TYR A 60 12.44 7.36 -0.40
C TYR A 60 12.84 8.76 0.07
N LEU A 61 14.09 8.93 0.52
CA LEU A 61 14.58 10.22 0.98
C LEU A 61 14.57 11.26 -0.14
N ALA A 62 15.01 10.87 -1.34
CA ALA A 62 14.97 11.71 -2.52
C ALA A 62 13.52 12.12 -2.85
N SER A 63 12.58 11.18 -2.84
CA SER A 63 11.17 11.44 -3.05
C SER A 63 10.62 12.43 -2.03
N ALA A 64 10.80 12.15 -0.74
CA ALA A 64 10.24 12.93 0.36
C ALA A 64 10.81 14.35 0.48
N THR A 65 12.04 14.58 -0.02
CA THR A 65 12.73 15.88 0.09
C THR A 65 12.80 16.67 -1.22
N SER A 66 12.45 16.06 -2.35
CA SER A 66 12.52 16.71 -3.66
C SER A 66 11.55 17.90 -3.83
N GLY A 67 10.59 18.10 -2.93
CA GLY A 67 9.57 19.14 -3.04
C GLY A 67 8.60 18.94 -4.21
N LYS A 68 8.84 17.91 -5.05
CA LYS A 68 7.83 17.28 -5.88
C LYS A 68 6.93 16.51 -4.92
N GLY A 69 5.81 17.15 -4.57
CA GLY A 69 4.62 16.41 -4.20
C GLY A 69 4.41 15.30 -5.23
N ASP A 70 3.91 14.17 -4.76
CA ASP A 70 3.64 12.95 -5.50
C ASP A 70 3.54 13.25 -7.01
N MET A 71 4.46 12.73 -7.83
CA MET A 71 4.52 13.10 -9.26
C MET A 71 3.19 12.84 -9.97
N THR A 72 2.27 12.12 -9.33
CA THR A 72 0.87 11.91 -9.69
C THR A 72 0.09 13.20 -9.90
N GLU A 73 0.34 14.32 -9.21
CA GLU A 73 -0.50 15.53 -9.39
C GLU A 73 -0.34 16.15 -10.80
N ASP A 74 0.85 16.09 -11.40
CA ASP A 74 1.08 16.56 -12.78
C ASP A 74 0.64 15.53 -13.85
N TYR A 75 0.61 14.22 -13.51
CA TYR A 75 0.16 13.16 -14.43
C TYR A 75 -1.36 13.01 -14.46
N GLU A 76 -2.07 13.37 -13.39
CA GLU A 76 -3.54 13.24 -13.29
C GLU A 76 -4.31 14.40 -13.93
N ASP A 77 -3.67 15.56 -14.16
CA ASP A 77 -4.30 16.74 -14.81
C ASP A 77 -4.08 16.76 -16.33
N ALA A 78 -3.39 15.74 -16.87
CA ALA A 78 -3.18 15.59 -18.30
C ALA A 78 -4.40 14.91 -18.92
N VAL A 79 -5.22 15.67 -19.64
CA VAL A 79 -6.31 15.10 -20.42
C VAL A 79 -5.71 14.30 -21.59
N ASP A 80 -5.87 12.99 -21.55
CA ASP A 80 -5.43 12.12 -22.65
C ASP A 80 -6.28 12.36 -23.92
N PRO A 81 -5.72 12.26 -25.13
CA PRO A 81 -6.49 12.37 -26.37
C PRO A 81 -7.70 11.43 -26.43
N GLU A 82 -7.59 10.27 -25.81
CA GLU A 82 -8.64 9.27 -25.63
C GLU A 82 -9.78 9.76 -24.73
N GLU A 83 -9.51 10.66 -23.77
CA GLU A 83 -10.52 11.26 -22.88
C GLU A 83 -11.34 12.37 -23.56
N ILE A 84 -10.72 13.12 -24.46
CA ILE A 84 -11.40 14.18 -25.23
C ILE A 84 -12.41 13.57 -26.21
N GLY A 85 -12.19 12.30 -26.58
CA GLY A 85 -12.86 11.68 -27.71
C GLY A 85 -12.38 12.30 -29.01
N GLY A 86 -11.96 11.47 -29.97
CA GLY A 86 -11.71 11.96 -31.32
C GLY A 86 -12.96 12.64 -31.90
N PRO A 87 -12.85 13.40 -33.00
CA PRO A 87 -14.02 13.90 -33.69
C PRO A 87 -14.95 12.73 -34.03
N PHE A 88 -16.15 12.70 -33.43
CA PHE A 88 -17.12 11.65 -33.73
C PHE A 88 -17.51 11.75 -35.21
N ILE A 89 -17.26 10.69 -35.96
CA ILE A 89 -17.82 10.56 -37.30
C ILE A 89 -19.28 10.14 -37.10
N ILE A 90 -20.22 10.97 -37.54
CA ILE A 90 -21.63 10.60 -37.51
C ILE A 90 -21.87 9.53 -38.57
N THR A 91 -22.14 8.32 -38.11
CA THR A 91 -22.46 7.13 -38.89
C THR A 91 -23.93 6.77 -38.68
N THR A 92 -24.50 5.96 -39.59
CA THR A 92 -25.82 5.36 -39.37
C THR A 92 -25.69 4.05 -38.62
N ALA A 93 -26.77 3.61 -37.95
CA ALA A 93 -26.82 2.28 -37.35
C ALA A 93 -26.49 1.17 -38.36
N GLU A 94 -26.91 1.32 -39.61
CA GLU A 94 -26.59 0.37 -40.68
C GLU A 94 -25.07 0.26 -40.96
N GLN A 95 -24.33 1.37 -40.81
CA GLN A 95 -22.88 1.41 -41.01
C GLN A 95 -22.11 0.83 -39.83
N GLU A 96 -22.60 0.98 -38.60
CA GLU A 96 -21.90 0.54 -37.38
C GLU A 96 -22.29 -0.84 -36.89
N ILE A 97 -23.57 -1.21 -37.01
CA ILE A 97 -24.13 -2.44 -36.43
C ILE A 97 -24.85 -3.32 -37.47
N GLY A 98 -24.78 -2.95 -38.76
CA GLY A 98 -25.42 -3.67 -39.85
C GLY A 98 -26.92 -3.40 -39.95
N TYR A 99 -27.55 -3.92 -41.01
CA TYR A 99 -28.97 -3.71 -41.29
C TYR A 99 -29.91 -4.42 -40.30
N SER A 100 -29.45 -5.50 -39.67
CA SER A 100 -30.26 -6.27 -38.73
C SER A 100 -29.45 -6.65 -37.49
N ARG A 101 -30.15 -6.91 -36.39
CA ARG A 101 -29.57 -7.30 -35.10
C ARG A 101 -28.61 -8.49 -35.21
N ASP A 102 -28.87 -9.41 -36.15
CA ASP A 102 -28.09 -10.63 -36.31
C ASP A 102 -26.99 -10.49 -37.37
N SER A 103 -26.90 -9.35 -38.06
CA SER A 103 -25.93 -9.14 -39.15
C SER A 103 -24.47 -9.10 -38.70
N MET A 104 -24.21 -8.89 -37.41
CA MET A 104 -22.86 -8.88 -36.82
C MET A 104 -22.54 -10.11 -35.99
N ASN A 105 -23.53 -10.99 -35.78
CA ASN A 105 -23.29 -12.22 -35.05
C ASN A 105 -22.56 -13.21 -35.98
N PRO A 106 -21.63 -14.03 -35.46
CA PRO A 106 -21.10 -15.18 -36.18
C PRO A 106 -22.24 -16.07 -36.71
N ASP A 107 -22.02 -16.74 -37.86
CA ASP A 107 -23.03 -17.62 -38.49
C ASP A 107 -23.49 -18.78 -37.59
N ASP A 108 -22.64 -19.19 -36.64
CA ASP A 108 -22.85 -20.29 -35.70
C ASP A 108 -23.20 -19.81 -34.28
N ALA A 109 -23.52 -18.51 -34.10
CA ALA A 109 -23.87 -17.96 -32.80
C ALA A 109 -25.27 -18.42 -32.35
N GLU A 110 -25.35 -18.93 -31.12
CA GLU A 110 -26.60 -19.30 -30.47
C GLU A 110 -27.05 -18.21 -29.48
N VAL A 111 -28.37 -18.03 -29.34
CA VAL A 111 -28.94 -17.05 -28.41
C VAL A 111 -28.81 -17.57 -26.98
N GLU A 112 -28.09 -16.84 -26.12
CA GLU A 112 -28.04 -17.15 -24.70
C GLU A 112 -29.41 -16.94 -24.01
N PRO A 113 -29.79 -17.81 -23.05
CA PRO A 113 -31.00 -17.60 -22.27
C PRO A 113 -30.89 -16.39 -21.36
N PHE A 114 -32.02 -15.73 -21.07
CA PHE A 114 -32.04 -14.62 -20.12
C PHE A 114 -31.54 -15.06 -18.72
N PRO A 115 -30.84 -14.17 -17.99
CA PRO A 115 -30.36 -14.48 -16.65
C PRO A 115 -31.53 -14.83 -15.73
N LEU A 116 -31.37 -15.90 -14.97
CA LEU A 116 -32.36 -16.34 -13.99
C LEU A 116 -32.15 -15.58 -12.68
N VAL A 117 -33.21 -14.97 -12.16
CA VAL A 117 -33.18 -14.39 -10.80
C VAL A 117 -33.25 -15.53 -9.80
N ASN A 118 -32.15 -15.80 -9.09
CA ASN A 118 -32.18 -16.68 -7.92
C ASN A 118 -32.77 -15.92 -6.73
N ARG A 119 -34.08 -16.04 -6.50
CA ARG A 119 -34.62 -15.69 -5.17
C ARG A 119 -34.14 -16.78 -4.20
N SER A 120 -33.07 -16.52 -3.47
CA SER A 120 -32.73 -17.34 -2.30
C SER A 120 -33.97 -17.44 -1.41
N PRO A 121 -34.44 -18.64 -1.04
CA PRO A 121 -35.51 -18.73 -0.07
C PRO A 121 -34.98 -18.17 1.26
N LEU A 122 -35.66 -17.15 1.78
CA LEU A 122 -35.52 -16.78 3.18
C LEU A 122 -35.88 -18.03 4.00
N GLY A 123 -35.02 -18.34 4.98
CA GLY A 123 -34.90 -19.65 5.62
C GLY A 123 -36.19 -20.30 6.11
N GLY A 124 -36.14 -21.63 6.19
CA GLY A 124 -37.02 -22.50 6.93
C GLY A 124 -36.21 -23.64 7.54
#